data_AF-A0A945EDB6-F1
#
_entry.id   AF-A0A945EDB6-F1
#
_cell.length_a   1.000
_cell.length_b   1.000
_cell.length_c   1.000
_cell.angle_alpha   90.00
_cell.angle_beta   90.00
_cell.angle_gamma   90.00
#
_symmetry.space_group_name_H-M   'P 1'
#
loop_
_entity.id
_entity.type
_entity.pdbx_description
1 polymer ?
#
loop_
_entity_poly.entity_id
_entity_poly.type
_entity_poly.pdbx_seq_one_letter_code
_entity_poly.pdbx_strand_id
1 'polypeptide(L)'
;MIDKIIVFFSQIAEKISIKIKVNISCKSWDIFFRYCLVGVLATIVDFFFLYTLTEYLGIWYLYSGVISFVLAALTNYFLNRKWTFNSQDPRFIRQISIFFLVVGIGLLINNTILYFLVEYFAMWYIWARVFSSLANMIWNFLGNKNLTFKHNKKNMDNKICIVGLGYVGLPLACLLSKEYEVSGFDVDEKKIEELNNGHDRTNEIKDLKQYGIKYSFDPNIIKESNIIIVAVPTPIDEHKNPDLTFLKDASRIVGRNLRKGSIVTYESTVYPGCTEEICIPILENESGLKFNQDFSVGYSPERINPGDFEHPLDKIIKVVSASNKEALDTISKMYSSVITAGVHPVSSIKAAEATKILENVQRDSNIALMNEISMIFNKLDIDTKEVIEAADTKWNFVKYSPGLVGGHCISVDPYYLTNRSIESGLNPKFILMGREVNDYMPTYVANQVMESLKEAGKELSKSRVLILGLTFKEDVPDLRNSKAKELLVELKRNNVEVLIHDPIANPEFISSFFGQKNNTIDELNNLDAIIVFSPHKEFKELTLEKLKSFMNEKPILFDVKRFYNKEEAKKLGKKYLSL
;
A
#
# COMPACT_ATOMS: atom_id res chain seq x y z
N MET A 1 -21.17 14.95 -36.95
CA MET A 1 -21.86 13.64 -36.99
C MET A 1 -21.17 12.63 -36.07
N ILE A 2 -19.85 12.44 -36.19
CA ILE A 2 -19.05 11.57 -35.32
C ILE A 2 -19.14 11.94 -33.83
N ASP A 3 -19.05 13.21 -33.46
CA ASP A 3 -19.13 13.62 -32.05
C ASP A 3 -20.50 13.36 -31.40
N LYS A 4 -21.59 13.48 -32.19
CA LYS A 4 -22.95 13.16 -31.72
C LYS A 4 -23.14 11.64 -31.54
N ILE A 5 -22.50 10.83 -32.38
CA ILE A 5 -22.48 9.37 -32.25
C ILE A 5 -21.67 8.95 -31.01
N ILE A 6 -20.53 9.61 -30.74
CA ILE A 6 -19.70 9.37 -29.55
C ILE A 6 -20.46 9.68 -28.24
N VAL A 7 -21.23 10.76 -28.21
CA VAL A 7 -22.05 11.14 -27.04
C VAL A 7 -23.17 10.12 -26.81
N PHE A 8 -23.85 9.68 -27.87
CA PHE A 8 -24.93 8.70 -27.78
C PHE A 8 -24.46 7.34 -27.23
N PHE A 9 -23.31 6.83 -27.71
CA PHE A 9 -22.78 5.54 -27.23
C PHE A 9 -22.15 5.62 -25.83
N SER A 10 -21.61 6.78 -25.44
CA SER A 10 -21.14 7.00 -24.06
C SER A 10 -22.27 6.85 -23.03
N GLN A 11 -23.47 7.37 -23.35
CA GLN A 11 -24.66 7.24 -22.49
C GLN A 11 -25.18 5.81 -22.38
N ILE A 12 -25.00 4.99 -23.42
CA ILE A 12 -25.38 3.57 -23.41
C ILE A 12 -24.41 2.75 -22.55
N ALA A 13 -23.09 3.00 -22.68
CA ALA A 13 -22.07 2.33 -21.89
C ALA A 13 -22.23 2.60 -20.38
N GLU A 14 -22.55 3.85 -20.02
CA GLU A 14 -22.81 4.27 -18.63
C GLU A 14 -24.05 3.59 -18.02
N LYS A 15 -25.08 3.31 -18.82
CA LYS A 15 -26.27 2.56 -18.36
C LYS A 15 -26.04 1.07 -18.18
N ILE A 16 -25.11 0.47 -18.93
CA ILE A 16 -24.83 -0.97 -18.89
C ILE A 16 -23.86 -1.30 -17.74
N SER A 17 -22.87 -0.43 -17.46
CA SER A 17 -21.91 -0.61 -16.36
C SER A 17 -22.58 -0.65 -14.98
N ILE A 18 -23.73 0.00 -14.81
CA ILE A 18 -24.51 0.01 -13.56
C ILE A 18 -25.11 -1.38 -13.22
N LYS A 19 -25.26 -2.30 -14.20
CA LYS A 19 -25.99 -3.57 -14.00
C LYS A 19 -25.14 -4.81 -13.74
N ILE A 20 -23.81 -4.79 -13.95
CA ILE A 20 -22.95 -5.99 -13.83
C ILE A 20 -21.95 -5.81 -12.69
N LYS A 21 -22.27 -6.34 -11.50
CA LYS A 21 -21.34 -6.43 -10.35
C LYS A 21 -20.45 -7.67 -10.51
N VAL A 22 -19.26 -7.50 -11.06
CA VAL A 22 -18.14 -8.46 -10.96
C VAL A 22 -16.87 -7.71 -10.58
N ASN A 23 -16.10 -8.27 -9.64
CA ASN A 23 -15.04 -7.60 -8.88
C ASN A 23 -13.72 -7.41 -9.67
N ILE A 24 -13.76 -6.56 -10.71
CA ILE A 24 -12.60 -6.11 -11.51
C ILE A 24 -12.78 -4.61 -11.76
N SER A 25 -11.70 -3.80 -11.72
CA SER A 25 -11.81 -2.34 -11.72
C SER A 25 -12.65 -1.77 -12.87
N CYS A 26 -13.52 -0.81 -12.55
CA CYS A 26 -14.53 -0.21 -13.44
C CYS A 26 -13.95 0.29 -14.79
N LYS A 27 -12.67 0.69 -14.80
CA LYS A 27 -11.95 1.20 -15.97
C LYS A 27 -11.63 0.12 -17.00
N SER A 28 -11.39 -1.13 -16.58
CA SER A 28 -11.06 -2.23 -17.49
C SER A 28 -12.29 -2.69 -18.29
N TRP A 29 -13.47 -2.66 -17.67
CA TRP A 29 -14.74 -2.92 -18.34
C TRP A 29 -15.13 -1.81 -19.32
N ASP A 30 -14.95 -0.55 -18.95
CA ASP A 30 -15.20 0.58 -19.84
C ASP A 30 -14.33 0.51 -21.12
N ILE A 31 -13.04 0.19 -20.98
CA ILE A 31 -12.15 -0.01 -22.14
C ILE A 31 -12.59 -1.21 -22.99
N PHE A 32 -12.95 -2.33 -22.35
CA PHE A 32 -13.42 -3.52 -23.07
C PHE A 32 -14.73 -3.27 -23.83
N PHE A 33 -15.72 -2.60 -23.23
CA PHE A 33 -16.97 -2.26 -23.89
C PHE A 33 -16.75 -1.29 -25.05
N ARG A 34 -15.88 -0.27 -24.89
CA ARG A 34 -15.51 0.63 -25.99
C ARG A 34 -14.86 -0.14 -27.14
N TYR A 35 -13.97 -1.09 -26.84
CA TYR A 35 -13.35 -1.95 -27.85
C TYR A 35 -14.39 -2.76 -28.64
N CYS A 36 -15.33 -3.42 -27.94
CA CYS A 36 -16.42 -4.17 -28.59
C CYS A 36 -17.28 -3.26 -29.47
N LEU A 37 -17.59 -2.05 -29.01
CA LEU A 37 -18.43 -1.10 -29.74
C LEU A 37 -17.74 -0.56 -31.00
N VAL A 38 -16.44 -0.30 -30.92
CA VAL A 38 -15.62 0.02 -32.10
C VAL A 38 -15.59 -1.14 -33.09
N GLY A 39 -15.54 -2.38 -32.60
CA GLY A 39 -15.65 -3.58 -33.43
C GLY A 39 -16.97 -3.62 -34.22
N VAL A 40 -18.10 -3.39 -33.57
CA VAL A 40 -19.43 -3.35 -34.22
C VAL A 40 -19.50 -2.23 -35.27
N LEU A 41 -18.99 -1.03 -34.95
CA LEU A 41 -18.95 0.08 -35.90
C LEU A 41 -18.10 -0.23 -37.13
N ALA A 42 -16.93 -0.85 -36.94
CA ALA A 42 -16.07 -1.26 -38.04
C ALA A 42 -16.77 -2.29 -38.95
N THR A 43 -17.52 -3.22 -38.37
CA THR A 43 -18.34 -4.18 -39.12
C THR A 43 -19.45 -3.48 -39.92
N ILE A 44 -20.14 -2.50 -39.35
CA ILE A 44 -21.16 -1.73 -40.08
C ILE A 44 -20.54 -0.99 -41.28
N VAL A 45 -19.36 -0.39 -41.09
CA VAL A 45 -18.61 0.27 -42.16
C VAL A 45 -18.24 -0.71 -43.27
N ASP A 46 -17.76 -1.91 -42.90
CA ASP A 46 -17.45 -2.97 -43.86
C ASP A 46 -18.66 -3.32 -44.73
N PHE A 47 -19.80 -3.63 -44.11
CA PHE A 47 -21.03 -3.97 -44.84
C PHE A 47 -21.56 -2.83 -45.71
N PHE A 48 -21.50 -1.58 -45.23
CA PHE A 48 -21.94 -0.42 -45.99
C PHE A 48 -21.11 -0.21 -47.26
N PHE A 49 -19.78 -0.28 -47.16
CA PHE A 49 -18.90 -0.13 -48.32
C PHE A 49 -18.98 -1.33 -49.26
N LEU A 50 -19.06 -2.55 -48.75
CA LEU A 50 -19.25 -3.74 -49.55
C LEU A 50 -20.53 -3.64 -50.41
N TYR A 51 -21.65 -3.28 -49.79
CA TYR A 51 -22.92 -3.10 -50.49
C TYR A 51 -22.86 -1.98 -51.53
N THR A 52 -22.33 -0.80 -51.15
CA THR A 52 -22.28 0.36 -52.05
C THR A 52 -21.37 0.11 -53.25
N LEU A 53 -20.19 -0.49 -53.03
CA LEU A 53 -19.25 -0.79 -54.11
C LEU A 53 -19.81 -1.86 -55.06
N THR A 54 -20.50 -2.88 -54.52
CA THR A 54 -21.01 -4.00 -55.32
C THR A 54 -22.32 -3.68 -56.03
N GLU A 55 -23.33 -3.22 -55.30
CA GLU A 55 -24.69 -3.04 -55.81
C GLU A 55 -24.92 -1.69 -56.50
N TYR A 56 -24.27 -0.64 -55.99
CA TYR A 56 -24.48 0.72 -56.52
C TYR A 56 -23.44 1.11 -57.57
N LEU A 57 -22.19 0.68 -57.39
CA LEU A 57 -21.08 1.01 -58.29
C LEU A 57 -20.71 -0.14 -59.26
N GLY A 58 -21.33 -1.32 -59.10
CA GLY A 58 -21.14 -2.46 -60.00
C GLY A 58 -19.73 -3.07 -59.95
N ILE A 59 -18.96 -2.81 -58.89
CA ILE A 59 -17.61 -3.35 -58.73
C ILE A 59 -17.72 -4.81 -58.33
N TRP A 60 -16.91 -5.67 -58.96
CA TRP A 60 -16.90 -7.09 -58.67
C TRP A 60 -16.69 -7.35 -57.17
N TYR A 61 -17.55 -8.17 -56.57
CA TYR A 61 -17.70 -8.32 -55.12
C TYR A 61 -16.40 -8.65 -54.37
N LEU A 62 -15.45 -9.34 -55.02
CA LEU A 62 -14.13 -9.63 -54.44
C LEU A 62 -13.25 -8.39 -54.32
N TYR A 63 -13.26 -7.49 -55.30
CA TYR A 63 -12.59 -6.20 -55.17
C TYR A 63 -13.31 -5.30 -54.16
N SER A 64 -14.64 -5.30 -54.16
CA SER A 64 -15.45 -4.58 -53.18
C SER A 64 -15.17 -5.03 -51.75
N GLY A 65 -15.02 -6.34 -51.50
CA GLY A 65 -14.71 -6.91 -50.19
C GLY A 65 -13.29 -6.59 -49.69
N VAL A 66 -12.30 -6.54 -50.59
CA VAL A 66 -10.95 -6.10 -50.20
C VAL A 66 -10.95 -4.62 -49.80
N ILE A 67 -11.61 -3.78 -50.59
CA ILE A 67 -11.69 -2.34 -50.31
C ILE A 67 -12.48 -2.07 -49.01
N SER A 68 -13.62 -2.74 -48.82
CA SER A 68 -14.46 -2.56 -47.62
C SER A 68 -13.73 -3.00 -46.36
N PHE A 69 -13.03 -4.14 -46.39
CA PHE A 69 -12.29 -4.67 -45.25
C PHE A 69 -11.14 -3.74 -44.84
N VAL A 70 -10.41 -3.18 -45.81
CA VAL A 70 -9.33 -2.21 -45.53
C VAL A 70 -9.90 -0.94 -44.90
N LEU A 71 -11.03 -0.42 -45.41
CA LEU A 71 -11.69 0.76 -44.85
C LEU A 71 -12.23 0.50 -43.43
N ALA A 72 -12.79 -0.68 -43.18
CA ALA A 72 -13.27 -1.11 -41.87
C ALA A 72 -12.12 -1.28 -40.88
N ALA A 73 -11.00 -1.88 -41.29
CA ALA A 73 -9.81 -2.05 -40.47
C ALA A 73 -9.16 -0.71 -40.11
N LEU A 74 -9.11 0.24 -41.07
CA LEU A 74 -8.66 1.61 -40.80
C LEU A 74 -9.57 2.32 -39.80
N THR A 75 -10.88 2.22 -39.99
CA THR A 75 -11.87 2.82 -39.08
C THR A 75 -11.75 2.23 -37.67
N ASN A 76 -11.59 0.91 -37.56
CA ASN A 76 -11.35 0.21 -36.31
C ASN A 76 -10.09 0.72 -35.61
N TYR A 77 -8.98 0.86 -36.35
CA TYR A 77 -7.72 1.35 -35.84
C TYR A 77 -7.82 2.80 -35.31
N PHE A 78 -8.37 3.72 -36.10
CA PHE A 78 -8.45 5.13 -35.71
C PHE A 78 -9.39 5.36 -34.52
N LEU A 79 -10.53 4.66 -34.48
CA LEU A 79 -11.46 4.73 -33.35
C LEU A 79 -10.85 4.11 -32.10
N ASN A 80 -10.17 2.96 -32.20
CA ASN A 80 -9.49 2.38 -31.04
C ASN A 80 -8.35 3.26 -30.54
N ARG A 81 -7.57 3.86 -31.45
CA ARG A 81 -6.49 4.78 -31.10
C ARG A 81 -7.00 6.03 -30.39
N LYS A 82 -8.07 6.66 -30.91
CA LYS A 82 -8.57 7.94 -30.40
C LYS A 82 -9.53 7.79 -29.21
N TRP A 83 -10.35 6.75 -29.18
CA TRP A 83 -11.47 6.63 -28.25
C TRP A 83 -11.32 5.49 -27.23
N THR A 84 -10.84 4.32 -27.66
CA THR A 84 -10.69 3.16 -26.75
C THR A 84 -9.42 3.25 -25.90
N PHE A 85 -8.29 3.62 -26.51
CA PHE A 85 -6.97 3.63 -25.86
C PHE A 85 -6.35 5.03 -25.70
N ASN A 86 -6.92 6.05 -26.34
CA ASN A 86 -6.45 7.45 -26.32
C ASN A 86 -4.91 7.58 -26.52
N SER A 87 -4.37 6.82 -27.49
CA SER A 87 -2.93 6.66 -27.70
C SER A 87 -2.34 7.82 -28.50
N GLN A 88 -1.37 8.53 -27.90
CA GLN A 88 -0.62 9.63 -28.51
C GLN A 88 0.78 9.21 -29.02
N ASP A 89 1.00 7.96 -29.45
CA ASP A 89 2.35 7.53 -29.90
C ASP A 89 2.80 8.32 -31.15
N PRO A 90 3.92 9.08 -31.09
CA PRO A 90 4.43 9.86 -32.21
C PRO A 90 4.92 9.01 -33.39
N ARG A 91 5.11 7.69 -33.24
CA ARG A 91 5.54 6.78 -34.33
C ARG A 91 4.34 6.10 -35.00
N PHE A 92 3.44 6.90 -35.55
CA PHE A 92 2.20 6.49 -36.21
C PHE A 92 2.39 5.33 -37.22
N ILE A 93 3.41 5.42 -38.09
CA ILE A 93 3.67 4.44 -39.16
C ILE A 93 4.10 3.08 -38.60
N ARG A 94 4.86 3.03 -37.50
CA ARG A 94 5.27 1.74 -36.91
C ARG A 94 4.11 1.05 -36.21
N GLN A 95 3.29 1.83 -35.51
CA GLN A 95 2.16 1.31 -34.74
C GLN A 95 1.07 0.76 -35.66
N ILE A 96 0.78 1.44 -36.77
CA ILE A 96 -0.20 0.98 -37.76
C ILE A 96 0.28 -0.30 -38.45
N SER A 97 1.58 -0.42 -38.77
CA SER A 97 2.14 -1.65 -39.36
C SER A 97 2.07 -2.85 -38.44
N ILE A 98 2.35 -2.68 -37.14
CA ILE A 98 2.22 -3.77 -36.16
C ILE A 98 0.75 -4.16 -35.96
N PHE A 99 -0.16 -3.19 -35.93
CA PHE A 99 -1.60 -3.46 -35.86
C PHE A 99 -2.08 -4.31 -37.04
N PHE A 100 -1.73 -3.92 -38.27
CA PHE A 100 -2.09 -4.67 -39.47
C PHE A 100 -1.44 -6.06 -39.51
N LEU A 101 -0.23 -6.23 -38.96
CA LEU A 101 0.40 -7.53 -38.81
C LEU A 101 -0.38 -8.43 -37.83
N VAL A 102 -0.79 -7.90 -36.67
CA VAL A 102 -1.60 -8.64 -35.67
C VAL A 102 -2.94 -9.06 -36.26
N VAL A 103 -3.64 -8.14 -36.94
CA VAL A 103 -4.92 -8.40 -37.60
C VAL A 103 -4.76 -9.41 -38.74
N GLY A 104 -3.69 -9.33 -39.53
CA GLY A 104 -3.38 -10.28 -40.60
C GLY A 104 -3.15 -11.69 -40.08
N ILE A 105 -2.41 -11.84 -38.97
CA ILE A 105 -2.21 -13.14 -38.32
C ILE A 105 -3.53 -13.66 -37.73
N GLY A 106 -4.33 -12.78 -37.13
CA GLY A 106 -5.66 -13.13 -36.61
C GLY A 106 -6.60 -13.67 -37.69
N LEU A 107 -6.57 -13.07 -38.88
CA LEU A 107 -7.31 -13.53 -40.04
C LEU A 107 -6.87 -14.95 -40.47
N LEU A 108 -5.57 -15.22 -40.50
CA LEU A 108 -5.04 -16.55 -40.81
C LEU A 108 -5.47 -17.59 -39.77
N ILE A 109 -5.39 -17.26 -38.47
CA ILE A 109 -5.84 -18.13 -37.38
C ILE A 109 -7.34 -18.42 -37.52
N ASN A 110 -8.16 -17.39 -37.75
CA ASN A 110 -9.61 -17.54 -37.92
C ASN A 110 -9.95 -18.49 -39.06
N ASN A 111 -9.35 -18.28 -40.24
CA ASN A 111 -9.63 -19.10 -41.41
C ASN A 111 -9.10 -20.54 -41.24
N THR A 112 -7.98 -20.73 -40.55
CA THR A 112 -7.44 -22.07 -40.28
C THR A 112 -8.33 -22.85 -39.33
N ILE A 113 -8.80 -22.23 -38.24
CA ILE A 113 -9.73 -22.86 -37.28
C ILE A 113 -11.06 -23.18 -37.98
N LEU A 114 -11.57 -22.26 -38.78
CA LEU A 114 -12.81 -22.45 -39.53
C LEU A 114 -12.70 -23.64 -40.50
N TYR A 115 -11.62 -23.73 -41.27
CA TYR A 115 -11.35 -24.85 -42.19
C TYR A 115 -11.31 -26.18 -41.44
N PHE A 116 -10.57 -26.27 -40.34
CA PHE A 116 -10.48 -27.51 -39.56
C PHE A 116 -11.82 -27.94 -38.98
N LEU A 117 -12.58 -27.01 -38.39
CA LEU A 117 -13.88 -27.32 -37.78
C LEU A 117 -14.89 -27.80 -38.83
N VAL A 118 -14.88 -27.23 -40.03
CA VAL A 118 -15.82 -27.61 -41.11
C VAL A 118 -15.38 -28.90 -41.81
N GLU A 119 -14.15 -28.97 -42.29
CA GLU A 119 -13.70 -30.07 -43.16
C GLU A 119 -13.30 -31.33 -42.37
N TYR A 120 -12.69 -31.17 -41.20
CA TYR A 120 -12.19 -32.29 -40.42
C TYR A 120 -13.18 -32.78 -39.36
N PHE A 121 -13.91 -31.84 -38.74
CA PHE A 121 -14.88 -32.16 -37.69
C PHE A 121 -16.34 -32.17 -38.18
N ALA A 122 -16.59 -31.94 -39.49
CA ALA A 122 -17.91 -31.88 -40.10
C ALA A 122 -18.88 -30.93 -39.37
N MET A 123 -18.35 -29.91 -38.70
CA MET A 123 -19.15 -28.96 -37.96
C MET A 123 -19.87 -28.02 -38.93
N TRP A 124 -21.15 -27.76 -38.67
CA TRP A 124 -21.91 -26.81 -39.46
C TRP A 124 -21.20 -25.44 -39.45
N TYR A 125 -20.98 -24.87 -40.64
CA TYR A 125 -20.09 -23.73 -40.85
C TYR A 125 -20.46 -22.49 -40.02
N ILE A 126 -21.73 -22.32 -39.65
CA ILE A 126 -22.18 -21.24 -38.78
C ILE A 126 -21.62 -21.38 -37.36
N TRP A 127 -21.66 -22.59 -36.78
CA TRP A 127 -21.08 -22.83 -35.46
C TRP A 127 -19.55 -22.74 -35.50
N ALA A 128 -18.93 -23.29 -36.54
CA ALA A 128 -17.48 -23.18 -36.75
C ALA A 128 -17.03 -21.71 -36.85
N ARG A 129 -17.83 -20.85 -37.51
CA ARG A 129 -17.58 -19.40 -37.63
C ARG A 129 -17.70 -18.66 -36.30
N VAL A 130 -18.61 -19.06 -35.42
CA VAL A 130 -18.72 -18.50 -34.07
C VAL A 130 -17.45 -18.82 -33.26
N PHE A 131 -17.00 -20.08 -33.25
CA PHE A 131 -15.80 -20.49 -32.52
C PHE A 131 -14.52 -19.86 -33.07
N SER A 132 -14.34 -19.81 -34.40
CA SER A 132 -13.17 -19.17 -35.01
C SER A 132 -13.11 -17.66 -34.74
N SER A 133 -14.29 -17.01 -34.69
CA SER A 133 -14.38 -15.57 -34.38
C SER A 133 -14.06 -15.27 -32.92
N LEU A 134 -14.47 -16.13 -31.98
CA LEU A 134 -14.09 -16.01 -30.57
C LEU A 134 -12.57 -16.17 -30.38
N ALA A 135 -11.97 -17.17 -31.03
CA ALA A 135 -10.51 -17.37 -31.00
C ALA A 135 -9.75 -16.18 -31.61
N ASN A 136 -10.23 -15.64 -32.73
CA ASN A 136 -9.67 -14.45 -33.37
C ASN A 136 -9.81 -13.19 -32.50
N MET A 137 -10.92 -13.05 -31.77
CA MET A 137 -11.12 -11.95 -30.81
C MET A 137 -10.08 -12.03 -29.67
N ILE A 138 -9.84 -13.22 -29.13
CA ILE A 138 -8.83 -13.44 -28.08
C ILE A 138 -7.42 -13.13 -28.62
N TRP A 139 -7.09 -13.62 -29.81
CA TRP A 139 -5.81 -13.33 -30.47
C TRP A 139 -5.63 -11.82 -30.70
N ASN A 140 -6.60 -11.15 -31.31
CA ASN A 140 -6.52 -9.72 -31.58
C ASN A 140 -6.40 -8.90 -30.29
N PHE A 141 -7.07 -9.30 -29.21
CA PHE A 141 -6.93 -8.65 -27.92
C PHE A 141 -5.51 -8.82 -27.35
N LEU A 142 -5.02 -10.06 -27.27
CA LEU A 142 -3.70 -10.36 -26.71
C LEU A 142 -2.55 -9.78 -27.55
N GLY A 143 -2.65 -9.91 -28.88
CA GLY A 143 -1.68 -9.35 -29.83
C GLY A 143 -1.65 -7.82 -29.78
N ASN A 144 -2.81 -7.17 -29.76
CA ASN A 144 -2.83 -5.71 -29.66
C ASN A 144 -2.36 -5.21 -28.29
N LYS A 145 -2.71 -5.89 -27.19
CA LYS A 145 -2.24 -5.53 -25.84
C LYS A 145 -0.71 -5.64 -25.72
N ASN A 146 -0.12 -6.71 -26.25
CA ASN A 146 1.28 -7.04 -25.99
C ASN A 146 2.26 -6.55 -27.07
N LEU A 147 1.80 -6.34 -28.31
CA LEU A 147 2.66 -5.99 -29.45
C LEU A 147 2.33 -4.57 -29.98
N THR A 148 1.05 -4.27 -30.21
CA THR A 148 0.64 -2.99 -30.81
C THR A 148 0.63 -1.84 -29.81
N PHE A 149 0.19 -2.10 -28.58
CA PHE A 149 0.06 -1.13 -27.50
C PHE A 149 0.96 -1.45 -26.31
N LYS A 150 2.11 -2.08 -26.57
CA LYS A 150 3.14 -2.29 -25.54
C LYS A 150 3.55 -0.93 -24.97
N HIS A 151 3.15 -0.65 -23.73
CA HIS A 151 3.51 0.56 -23.00
C HIS A 151 5.00 0.48 -22.66
N ASN A 152 5.85 0.81 -23.63
CA ASN A 152 7.31 0.72 -23.52
C ASN A 152 7.96 2.08 -23.76
N LYS A 153 7.24 3.18 -23.50
CA LYS A 153 7.84 4.50 -23.48
C LYS A 153 7.61 5.08 -22.09
N LYS A 154 8.66 5.05 -21.27
CA LYS A 154 8.72 5.88 -20.07
C LYS A 154 8.36 7.31 -20.48
N ASN A 155 7.53 7.98 -19.68
CA ASN A 155 7.20 9.37 -19.96
C ASN A 155 8.45 10.22 -19.72
N MET A 156 9.24 10.43 -20.77
CA MET A 156 10.53 11.14 -20.73
C MET A 156 10.37 12.63 -20.40
N ASP A 157 9.16 13.18 -20.50
CA ASP A 157 8.90 14.59 -20.19
C ASP A 157 8.92 14.84 -18.67
N ASN A 158 8.72 13.78 -17.86
CA ASN A 158 8.75 13.84 -16.40
C ASN A 158 9.77 12.87 -15.81
N LYS A 159 10.87 13.42 -15.30
CA LYS A 159 11.89 12.71 -14.52
C LYS A 159 11.62 12.90 -13.03
N ILE A 160 11.65 11.80 -12.29
CA ILE A 160 11.30 11.77 -10.87
C ILE A 160 12.54 11.52 -10.03
N CYS A 161 12.76 12.30 -8.99
CA CYS A 161 13.74 12.02 -7.96
C CYS A 161 13.04 11.73 -6.63
N ILE A 162 13.33 10.59 -6.00
CA ILE A 162 12.88 10.28 -4.65
C ILE A 162 13.96 10.68 -3.65
N VAL A 163 13.62 11.46 -2.64
CA VAL A 163 14.51 11.93 -1.57
C VAL A 163 14.15 11.21 -0.27
N GLY A 164 15.04 10.35 0.20
CA GLY A 164 14.82 9.40 1.29
C GLY A 164 14.43 8.03 0.75
N LEU A 165 15.34 7.06 0.85
CA LEU A 165 15.21 5.69 0.31
C LEU A 165 15.00 4.68 1.44
N GLY A 166 14.10 5.02 2.38
CA GLY A 166 13.65 4.11 3.44
C GLY A 166 12.47 3.23 3.01
N TYR A 167 11.74 2.71 4.00
CA TYR A 167 10.59 1.82 3.83
C TYR A 167 9.42 2.44 3.04
N VAL A 168 9.37 3.77 2.90
CA VAL A 168 8.38 4.47 2.05
C VAL A 168 8.97 4.75 0.66
N GLY A 169 10.08 5.48 0.61
CA GLY A 169 10.60 6.02 -0.64
C GLY A 169 11.15 4.95 -1.58
N LEU A 170 11.81 3.89 -1.08
CA LEU A 170 12.39 2.87 -1.95
C LEU A 170 11.32 2.03 -2.68
N PRO A 171 10.27 1.49 -2.01
CA PRO A 171 9.17 0.83 -2.72
C PRO A 171 8.47 1.75 -3.73
N LEU A 172 8.27 3.03 -3.38
CA LEU A 172 7.66 4.00 -4.28
C LEU A 172 8.53 4.28 -5.52
N ALA A 173 9.86 4.39 -5.35
CA ALA A 173 10.81 4.54 -6.44
C ALA A 173 10.72 3.35 -7.42
N CYS A 174 10.70 2.13 -6.89
CA CYS A 174 10.57 0.89 -7.67
C CYS A 174 9.22 0.79 -8.38
N LEU A 175 8.16 1.30 -7.78
CA LEU A 175 6.84 1.31 -8.40
C LEU A 175 6.79 2.32 -9.56
N LEU A 176 7.27 3.54 -9.35
CA LEU A 176 7.28 4.61 -10.35
C LEU A 176 8.26 4.34 -11.51
N SER A 177 9.35 3.61 -11.27
CA SER A 177 10.36 3.30 -12.30
C SER A 177 9.84 2.41 -13.43
N LYS A 178 8.68 1.77 -13.23
CA LYS A 178 7.95 1.03 -14.27
C LYS A 178 7.47 1.95 -15.40
N GLU A 179 7.09 3.18 -15.08
CA GLU A 179 6.49 4.14 -16.03
C GLU A 179 7.35 5.39 -16.26
N TYR A 180 8.29 5.68 -15.36
CA TYR A 180 9.11 6.90 -15.38
C TYR A 180 10.62 6.63 -15.29
N GLU A 181 11.42 7.61 -15.70
CA GLU A 181 12.84 7.67 -15.34
C GLU A 181 12.92 8.15 -13.89
N VAL A 182 13.48 7.31 -13.00
CA VAL A 182 13.51 7.56 -11.57
C VAL A 182 14.96 7.54 -11.08
N SER A 183 15.33 8.57 -10.32
CA SER A 183 16.53 8.59 -9.49
C SER A 183 16.16 8.55 -8.01
N GLY A 184 17.08 8.07 -7.18
CA GLY A 184 16.96 8.02 -5.74
C GLY A 184 18.12 8.75 -5.08
N PHE A 185 17.81 9.64 -4.15
CA PHE A 185 18.76 10.35 -3.32
C PHE A 185 18.56 10.00 -1.84
N ASP A 186 19.65 9.68 -1.15
CA ASP A 186 19.68 9.49 0.30
C ASP A 186 21.02 10.02 0.85
N VAL A 187 20.99 10.56 2.07
CA VAL A 187 22.19 11.13 2.70
C VAL A 187 23.12 10.06 3.29
N ASP A 188 22.63 8.84 3.48
CA ASP A 188 23.41 7.69 3.94
C ASP A 188 24.17 7.05 2.77
N GLU A 189 25.45 7.39 2.64
CA GLU A 189 26.35 6.86 1.60
C GLU A 189 26.41 5.32 1.59
N LYS A 190 26.46 4.69 2.77
CA LYS A 190 26.49 3.22 2.88
C LYS A 190 25.22 2.60 2.33
N LYS A 191 24.07 3.21 2.61
CA LYS A 191 22.78 2.76 2.06
C LYS A 191 22.79 2.85 0.53
N ILE A 192 23.32 3.94 -0.03
CA ILE A 192 23.43 4.10 -1.49
C ILE A 192 24.35 3.04 -2.10
N GLU A 193 25.48 2.72 -1.46
CA GLU A 193 26.37 1.63 -1.91
C GLU A 193 25.66 0.27 -1.91
N GLU A 194 24.94 -0.06 -0.83
CA GLU A 194 24.14 -1.28 -0.75
C GLU A 194 23.09 -1.38 -1.87
N LEU A 195 22.32 -0.30 -2.09
CA LEU A 195 21.28 -0.26 -3.11
C LEU A 195 21.87 -0.40 -4.52
N ASN A 196 23.00 0.25 -4.81
CA ASN A 196 23.72 0.11 -6.08
C ASN A 196 24.25 -1.33 -6.29
N ASN A 197 24.61 -2.03 -5.22
CA ASN A 197 24.98 -3.44 -5.27
C ASN A 197 23.77 -4.39 -5.40
N GLY A 198 22.55 -3.85 -5.30
CA GLY A 198 21.29 -4.58 -5.39
C GLY A 198 20.81 -5.14 -4.06
N HIS A 199 21.29 -4.62 -2.94
CA HIS A 199 20.89 -5.02 -1.59
C HIS A 199 19.99 -3.96 -0.94
N ASP A 200 18.80 -4.38 -0.49
CA ASP A 200 17.87 -3.56 0.28
C ASP A 200 17.90 -3.98 1.75
N ARG A 201 18.50 -3.17 2.63
CA ARG A 201 18.52 -3.44 4.08
C ARG A 201 17.14 -3.43 4.74
N THR A 202 16.12 -2.85 4.10
CA THR A 202 14.73 -2.89 4.60
C THR A 202 14.04 -4.21 4.31
N ASN A 203 14.59 -5.03 3.40
CA ASN A 203 14.02 -6.29 2.91
C ASN A 203 12.62 -6.15 2.26
N GLU A 204 12.23 -4.94 1.85
CA GLU A 204 10.96 -4.69 1.16
C GLU A 204 11.05 -5.09 -0.31
N ILE A 205 12.22 -4.94 -0.94
CA ILE A 205 12.45 -5.21 -2.37
C ILE A 205 13.56 -6.26 -2.57
N LYS A 206 13.19 -7.40 -3.17
CA LYS A 206 14.12 -8.54 -3.36
C LYS A 206 15.10 -8.40 -4.54
N ASP A 207 14.68 -7.76 -5.62
CA ASP A 207 15.50 -7.60 -6.84
C ASP A 207 15.45 -6.14 -7.29
N LEU A 208 16.41 -5.34 -6.82
CA LEU A 208 16.52 -3.92 -7.16
C LEU A 208 17.00 -3.69 -8.60
N LYS A 209 17.79 -4.60 -9.16
CA LYS A 209 18.48 -4.38 -10.44
C LYS A 209 17.51 -4.30 -11.62
N GLN A 210 16.34 -4.95 -11.51
CA GLN A 210 15.30 -4.90 -12.55
C GLN A 210 14.72 -3.50 -12.79
N TYR A 211 14.80 -2.59 -11.81
CA TYR A 211 14.11 -1.30 -11.86
C TYR A 211 14.91 -0.20 -12.58
N GLY A 212 16.23 -0.40 -12.78
CA GLY A 212 17.09 0.56 -13.48
C GLY A 212 17.09 1.96 -12.85
N ILE A 213 16.98 2.04 -11.53
CA ILE A 213 17.01 3.30 -10.76
C ILE A 213 18.45 3.71 -10.54
N LYS A 214 18.75 5.01 -10.72
CA LYS A 214 20.06 5.60 -10.38
C LYS A 214 20.04 6.07 -8.93
N TYR A 215 20.79 5.40 -8.05
CA TYR A 215 20.93 5.78 -6.65
C TYR A 215 22.19 6.64 -6.45
N SER A 216 22.07 7.75 -5.71
CA SER A 216 23.19 8.65 -5.44
C SER A 216 23.08 9.29 -4.05
N PHE A 217 24.23 9.55 -3.43
CA PHE A 217 24.36 10.42 -2.26
C PHE A 217 24.80 11.85 -2.64
N ASP A 218 25.11 12.10 -3.92
CA ASP A 218 25.35 13.45 -4.45
C ASP A 218 23.99 14.13 -4.74
N PRO A 219 23.65 15.23 -4.05
CA PRO A 219 22.38 15.94 -4.24
C PRO A 219 22.20 16.55 -5.64
N ASN A 220 23.26 16.67 -6.45
CA ASN A 220 23.14 17.16 -7.83
C ASN A 220 22.21 16.29 -8.69
N ILE A 221 22.00 15.02 -8.34
CA ILE A 221 21.05 14.13 -9.04
C ILE A 221 19.61 14.67 -9.00
N ILE A 222 19.27 15.49 -7.99
CA ILE A 222 17.94 16.10 -7.84
C ILE A 222 17.68 17.08 -8.99
N LYS A 223 18.71 17.82 -9.45
CA LYS A 223 18.60 18.82 -10.55
C LYS A 223 18.21 18.20 -11.90
N GLU A 224 18.46 16.89 -12.07
CA GLU A 224 18.12 16.15 -13.28
C GLU A 224 16.58 15.97 -13.42
N SER A 225 15.83 16.11 -12.31
CA SER A 225 14.40 15.80 -12.21
C SER A 225 13.49 17.03 -12.12
N ASN A 226 12.24 16.92 -12.61
CA ASN A 226 11.21 17.97 -12.49
C ASN A 226 10.11 17.59 -11.50
N ILE A 227 10.02 16.32 -11.10
CA ILE A 227 9.18 15.91 -9.98
C ILE A 227 10.09 15.38 -8.88
N ILE A 228 9.97 15.94 -7.68
CA ILE A 228 10.77 15.54 -6.52
C ILE A 228 9.82 15.04 -5.45
N ILE A 229 9.99 13.82 -4.96
CA ILE A 229 9.15 13.25 -3.91
C ILE A 229 9.99 13.09 -2.63
N VAL A 230 9.56 13.71 -1.54
CA VAL A 230 10.27 13.71 -0.26
C VAL A 230 9.61 12.73 0.72
N ALA A 231 10.34 11.68 1.09
CA ALA A 231 9.91 10.57 1.93
C ALA A 231 10.94 10.28 3.04
N VAL A 232 11.21 11.29 3.87
CA VAL A 232 12.17 11.23 4.98
C VAL A 232 11.46 10.96 6.31
N PRO A 233 12.13 10.38 7.31
CA PRO A 233 11.51 10.11 8.60
C PRO A 233 11.11 11.40 9.33
N THR A 234 10.03 11.32 10.10
CA THR A 234 9.50 12.41 10.93
C THR A 234 9.25 11.85 12.34
N PRO A 235 10.30 11.66 13.15
CA PRO A 235 10.17 11.08 14.48
C PRO A 235 9.53 12.08 15.46
N ILE A 236 9.38 11.64 16.71
CA ILE A 236 9.10 12.51 17.85
C ILE A 236 10.29 12.50 18.81
N ASP A 237 10.46 13.59 19.55
CA ASP A 237 11.47 13.70 20.61
C ASP A 237 11.06 12.96 21.90
N GLU A 238 11.93 12.99 22.91
CA GLU A 238 11.68 12.38 24.23
C GLU A 238 10.47 12.98 24.97
N HIS A 239 10.06 14.19 24.59
CA HIS A 239 8.90 14.90 25.11
C HIS A 239 7.65 14.69 24.26
N LYS A 240 7.69 13.77 23.27
CA LYS A 240 6.59 13.46 22.35
C LYS A 240 6.21 14.65 21.44
N ASN A 241 7.14 15.57 21.18
CA ASN A 241 6.96 16.63 20.18
C ASN A 241 7.45 16.16 18.80
N PRO A 242 6.77 16.55 17.70
CA PRO A 242 7.26 16.36 16.34
C PRO A 242 8.69 16.88 16.12
N ASP A 243 9.59 16.00 15.69
CA ASP A 243 10.92 16.38 15.23
C ASP A 243 10.94 16.48 13.69
N LEU A 244 10.96 17.73 13.20
CA LEU A 244 10.97 18.05 11.78
C LEU A 244 12.38 18.23 11.20
N THR A 245 13.45 17.88 11.93
CA THR A 245 14.83 18.13 11.51
C THR A 245 15.12 17.53 10.14
N PHE A 246 14.85 16.23 9.95
CA PHE A 246 15.06 15.54 8.66
C PHE A 246 14.24 16.15 7.53
N LEU A 247 13.00 16.55 7.79
CA LEU A 247 12.12 17.18 6.80
C LEU A 247 12.65 18.56 6.36
N LYS A 248 13.12 19.36 7.31
CA LYS A 248 13.74 20.67 7.04
C LYS A 248 15.03 20.50 6.25
N ASP A 249 15.89 19.55 6.63
CA ASP A 249 17.15 19.28 5.93
C ASP A 249 16.93 18.78 4.51
N ALA A 250 15.99 17.85 4.32
CA ALA A 250 15.58 17.41 2.99
C ALA A 250 15.06 18.57 2.14
N SER A 251 14.23 19.44 2.73
CA SER A 251 13.70 20.63 2.05
C SER A 251 14.81 21.61 1.66
N ARG A 252 15.86 21.79 2.49
CA ARG A 252 17.03 22.61 2.14
C ARG A 252 17.81 22.02 0.99
N ILE A 253 18.09 20.72 1.03
CA ILE A 253 18.82 20.01 -0.02
C ILE A 253 18.04 20.09 -1.34
N VAL A 254 16.73 19.86 -1.31
CA VAL A 254 15.86 19.99 -2.48
C VAL A 254 15.85 21.43 -2.99
N GLY A 255 15.69 22.43 -2.12
CA GLY A 255 15.69 23.85 -2.49
C GLY A 255 16.96 24.27 -3.25
N ARG A 256 18.15 23.91 -2.75
CA ARG A 256 19.44 24.19 -3.40
C ARG A 256 19.61 23.55 -4.78
N ASN A 257 18.81 22.52 -5.07
CA ASN A 257 18.87 21.74 -6.31
C ASN A 257 17.57 21.88 -7.13
N LEU A 258 16.68 22.79 -6.72
CA LEU A 258 15.39 23.00 -7.36
C LEU A 258 15.56 23.82 -8.65
N ARG A 259 14.80 23.45 -9.68
CA ARG A 259 14.75 24.19 -10.94
C ARG A 259 13.35 24.75 -11.20
N LYS A 260 13.27 25.82 -11.98
CA LYS A 260 11.99 26.38 -12.44
C LYS A 260 11.18 25.31 -13.20
N GLY A 261 9.87 25.27 -12.94
CA GLY A 261 8.92 24.28 -13.44
C GLY A 261 8.83 23.01 -12.60
N SER A 262 9.57 22.89 -11.49
CA SER A 262 9.55 21.68 -10.67
C SER A 262 8.28 21.55 -9.82
N ILE A 263 7.91 20.32 -9.52
CA ILE A 263 6.86 19.97 -8.55
C ILE A 263 7.51 19.18 -7.41
N VAL A 264 7.46 19.71 -6.19
CA VAL A 264 7.95 19.01 -4.99
C VAL A 264 6.77 18.40 -4.25
N THR A 265 6.71 17.09 -4.10
CA THR A 265 5.63 16.38 -3.40
C THR A 265 6.15 15.78 -2.10
N TYR A 266 5.45 15.98 -1.00
CA TYR A 266 5.80 15.39 0.29
C TYR A 266 4.94 14.16 0.59
N GLU A 267 5.59 13.08 1.03
CA GLU A 267 4.97 11.83 1.52
C GLU A 267 5.15 11.63 3.04
N SER A 268 6.05 12.43 3.63
CA SER A 268 6.41 12.34 5.04
C SER A 268 5.23 12.77 5.91
N THR A 269 4.96 12.05 7.00
CA THR A 269 3.81 12.34 7.88
C THR A 269 4.08 13.58 8.71
N VAL A 270 3.17 14.55 8.66
CA VAL A 270 3.31 15.85 9.32
C VAL A 270 1.97 16.33 9.87
N TYR A 271 2.00 17.37 10.71
CA TYR A 271 0.77 18.01 11.18
C TYR A 271 0.13 18.88 10.08
N PRO A 272 -1.19 19.12 10.12
CA PRO A 272 -1.86 19.97 9.13
C PRO A 272 -1.31 21.40 9.11
N GLY A 273 -0.81 21.81 7.94
CA GLY A 273 -0.17 23.11 7.68
C GLY A 273 1.35 23.06 7.61
N CYS A 274 1.99 21.96 8.00
CA CYS A 274 3.45 21.88 8.08
C CYS A 274 4.13 22.13 6.72
N THR A 275 3.61 21.55 5.63
CA THR A 275 4.21 21.75 4.30
C THR A 275 4.18 23.22 3.90
N GLU A 276 3.06 23.90 4.14
CA GLU A 276 2.88 25.32 3.78
C GLU A 276 3.69 26.25 4.69
N GLU A 277 3.74 25.97 5.99
CA GLU A 277 4.35 26.84 7.01
C GLU A 277 5.86 26.65 7.15
N ILE A 278 6.38 25.45 6.83
CA ILE A 278 7.78 25.08 7.06
C ILE A 278 8.50 24.78 5.75
N CYS A 279 7.97 23.87 4.94
CA CYS A 279 8.68 23.36 3.76
C CYS A 279 8.76 24.39 2.64
N ILE A 280 7.63 25.04 2.30
CA ILE A 280 7.58 26.03 1.22
C ILE A 280 8.56 27.21 1.47
N PRO A 281 8.58 27.86 2.66
CA PRO A 281 9.53 28.93 2.92
C PRO A 281 11.00 28.50 2.79
N ILE A 282 11.34 27.27 3.20
CA ILE A 282 12.70 26.73 3.04
C ILE A 282 13.04 26.55 1.56
N LEU A 283 12.11 26.00 0.76
CA LEU A 283 12.30 25.83 -0.67
C LEU A 283 12.51 27.17 -1.38
N GLU A 284 11.70 28.19 -1.09
CA GLU A 284 11.87 29.54 -1.66
C GLU A 284 13.22 30.16 -1.28
N ASN A 285 13.58 30.11 0.00
CA ASN A 285 14.82 30.72 0.50
C ASN A 285 16.08 30.07 -0.08
N GLU A 286 16.11 28.74 -0.17
CA GLU A 286 17.30 28.00 -0.63
C GLU A 286 17.43 27.97 -2.16
N SER A 287 16.32 28.11 -2.90
CA SER A 287 16.32 28.11 -4.37
C SER A 287 16.36 29.51 -4.99
N GLY A 288 15.88 30.54 -4.28
CA GLY A 288 15.59 31.86 -4.84
C GLY A 288 14.41 31.89 -5.81
N LEU A 289 13.69 30.77 -5.98
CA LEU A 289 12.50 30.64 -6.82
C LEU A 289 11.24 30.99 -6.03
N LYS A 290 10.18 31.42 -6.72
CA LYS A 290 8.91 31.78 -6.09
C LYS A 290 7.87 30.67 -6.18
N PHE A 291 7.23 30.36 -5.05
CA PHE A 291 6.16 29.38 -4.97
C PHE A 291 4.95 29.78 -5.84
N ASN A 292 4.36 28.81 -6.52
CA ASN A 292 3.26 28.95 -7.49
C ASN A 292 3.54 29.88 -8.70
N GLN A 293 4.78 30.36 -8.86
CA GLN A 293 5.23 31.10 -10.05
C GLN A 293 6.34 30.34 -10.78
N ASP A 294 7.32 29.85 -10.04
CA ASP A 294 8.48 29.13 -10.55
C ASP A 294 8.47 27.65 -10.17
N PHE A 295 7.82 27.25 -9.08
CA PHE A 295 7.65 25.84 -8.71
C PHE A 295 6.30 25.61 -8.00
N SER A 296 5.85 24.37 -7.98
CA SER A 296 4.61 23.97 -7.28
C SER A 296 4.89 22.92 -6.21
N VAL A 297 3.97 22.76 -5.26
CA VAL A 297 4.11 21.79 -4.17
C VAL A 297 2.89 20.87 -4.11
N GLY A 298 3.14 19.60 -3.80
CA GLY A 298 2.17 18.54 -3.62
C GLY A 298 2.29 17.88 -2.26
N TYR A 299 1.23 17.18 -1.86
CA TYR A 299 1.27 16.28 -0.72
C TYR A 299 0.44 15.03 -1.00
N SER A 300 0.99 13.88 -0.66
CA SER A 300 0.38 12.57 -0.85
C SER A 300 0.82 11.70 0.32
N PRO A 301 -0.02 11.49 1.35
CA PRO A 301 0.40 10.73 2.52
C PRO A 301 0.64 9.26 2.17
N GLU A 302 1.68 8.69 2.77
CA GLU A 302 1.89 7.25 2.70
C GLU A 302 0.88 6.49 3.59
N ARG A 303 0.34 5.38 3.07
CA ARG A 303 -0.70 4.55 3.71
C ARG A 303 -0.35 3.05 3.73
N ILE A 304 0.91 2.70 3.47
CA ILE A 304 1.47 1.34 3.64
C ILE A 304 1.28 0.88 5.10
N ASN A 305 0.94 -0.39 5.25
CA ASN A 305 0.92 -1.13 6.50
C ASN A 305 2.04 -2.19 6.44
N PRO A 306 3.12 -2.07 7.24
CA PRO A 306 4.21 -3.04 7.22
C PRO A 306 3.72 -4.48 7.45
N GLY A 307 4.17 -5.42 6.63
CA GLY A 307 3.77 -6.83 6.67
C GLY A 307 2.37 -7.13 6.10
N ASP A 308 1.70 -6.16 5.49
CA ASP A 308 0.40 -6.34 4.81
C ASP A 308 0.60 -6.61 3.31
N PHE A 309 0.78 -7.88 2.97
CA PHE A 309 0.94 -8.31 1.58
C PHE A 309 -0.38 -8.39 0.81
N GLU A 310 -1.53 -8.32 1.49
CA GLU A 310 -2.85 -8.33 0.86
C GLU A 310 -3.18 -6.96 0.24
N HIS A 311 -2.68 -5.89 0.86
CA HIS A 311 -2.87 -4.51 0.41
C HIS A 311 -1.53 -3.85 0.04
N PRO A 312 -0.86 -4.30 -1.04
CA PRO A 312 0.36 -3.65 -1.51
C PRO A 312 0.09 -2.21 -1.95
N LEU A 313 1.15 -1.40 -2.05
CA LEU A 313 1.09 0.03 -2.35
C LEU A 313 0.22 0.36 -3.60
N ASP A 314 0.29 -0.45 -4.66
CA ASP A 314 -0.49 -0.23 -5.89
C ASP A 314 -1.99 -0.57 -5.79
N LYS A 315 -2.42 -1.18 -4.68
CA LYS A 315 -3.80 -1.61 -4.40
C LYS A 315 -4.51 -0.74 -3.37
N ILE A 316 -3.84 0.27 -2.83
CA ILE A 316 -4.42 1.23 -1.89
C ILE A 316 -4.74 2.53 -2.64
N ILE A 317 -5.93 3.08 -2.43
CA ILE A 317 -6.29 4.39 -2.99
C ILE A 317 -5.33 5.44 -2.45
N LYS A 318 -4.63 6.14 -3.34
CA LYS A 318 -3.64 7.17 -2.96
C LYS A 318 -4.30 8.54 -2.87
N VAL A 319 -4.23 9.16 -1.69
CA VAL A 319 -4.70 10.54 -1.50
C VAL A 319 -3.69 11.49 -2.10
N VAL A 320 -4.13 12.47 -2.90
CA VAL A 320 -3.24 13.43 -3.56
C VAL A 320 -3.77 14.84 -3.40
N SER A 321 -2.87 15.81 -3.29
CA SER A 321 -3.19 17.23 -3.23
C SER A 321 -2.04 18.05 -3.82
N ALA A 322 -2.33 19.28 -4.22
CA ALA A 322 -1.30 20.20 -4.69
C ALA A 322 -1.69 21.66 -4.48
N SER A 323 -0.71 22.54 -4.62
CA SER A 323 -0.83 23.98 -4.47
C SER A 323 -1.64 24.67 -5.58
N ASN A 324 -1.78 24.01 -6.73
CA ASN A 324 -2.58 24.48 -7.86
C ASN A 324 -3.08 23.30 -8.71
N LYS A 325 -4.00 23.58 -9.64
CA LYS A 325 -4.68 22.57 -10.46
C LYS A 325 -3.73 21.84 -11.41
N GLU A 326 -2.77 22.54 -12.02
CA GLU A 326 -1.83 21.93 -12.97
C GLU A 326 -0.91 20.92 -12.28
N ALA A 327 -0.40 21.27 -11.10
CA ALA A 327 0.37 20.38 -10.27
C ALA A 327 -0.47 19.19 -9.79
N LEU A 328 -1.72 19.42 -9.37
CA LEU A 328 -2.64 18.36 -8.96
C LEU A 328 -2.91 17.37 -10.10
N ASP A 329 -3.15 17.86 -11.31
CA ASP A 329 -3.39 17.02 -12.48
C ASP A 329 -2.13 16.20 -12.83
N THR A 330 -0.95 16.79 -12.71
CA THR A 330 0.34 16.12 -12.97
C THR A 330 0.61 15.01 -11.95
N ILE A 331 0.47 15.33 -10.66
CA ILE A 331 0.64 14.38 -9.55
C ILE A 331 -0.40 13.26 -9.63
N SER A 332 -1.67 13.61 -9.89
CA SER A 332 -2.75 12.63 -10.03
C SER A 332 -2.50 11.67 -11.19
N LYS A 333 -2.05 12.16 -12.34
CA LYS A 333 -1.67 11.32 -13.49
C LYS A 333 -0.48 10.43 -13.17
N MET A 334 0.55 10.99 -12.52
CA MET A 334 1.74 10.27 -12.11
C MET A 334 1.37 9.07 -11.23
N TYR A 335 0.68 9.28 -10.12
CA TYR A 335 0.28 8.17 -9.25
C TYR A 335 -0.75 7.25 -9.93
N SER A 336 -1.70 7.76 -10.70
CA SER A 336 -2.69 6.91 -11.41
C SER A 336 -2.06 5.96 -12.43
N SER A 337 -0.85 6.23 -12.90
CA SER A 337 -0.14 5.34 -13.83
C SER A 337 0.33 4.04 -13.17
N VAL A 338 0.56 4.07 -11.85
CA VAL A 338 1.11 2.93 -11.10
C VAL A 338 0.19 2.42 -9.97
N ILE A 339 -0.72 3.25 -9.47
CA ILE A 339 -1.69 2.90 -8.43
C ILE A 339 -2.98 2.37 -9.07
N THR A 340 -3.10 1.05 -9.14
CA THR A 340 -4.22 0.37 -9.79
C THR A 340 -5.57 0.55 -9.07
N ALA A 341 -5.56 0.83 -7.75
CA ALA A 341 -6.77 1.16 -6.99
C ALA A 341 -7.31 2.56 -7.26
N GLY A 342 -6.51 3.44 -7.87
CA GLY A 342 -6.87 4.82 -8.19
C GLY A 342 -6.34 5.84 -7.19
N VAL A 343 -6.60 7.11 -7.49
CA VAL A 343 -6.19 8.27 -6.69
C VAL A 343 -7.42 9.04 -6.21
N HIS A 344 -7.31 9.64 -5.03
CA HIS A 344 -8.35 10.48 -4.44
C HIS A 344 -7.81 11.91 -4.23
N PRO A 345 -8.08 12.84 -5.16
CA PRO A 345 -7.66 14.22 -5.02
C PRO A 345 -8.48 14.92 -3.93
N VAL A 346 -7.82 15.68 -3.07
CA VAL A 346 -8.44 16.51 -2.03
C VAL A 346 -8.16 18.00 -2.26
N SER A 347 -8.95 18.85 -1.60
CA SER A 347 -9.01 20.29 -1.90
C SER A 347 -7.77 21.10 -1.53
N SER A 348 -6.93 20.61 -0.61
CA SER A 348 -5.74 21.33 -0.15
C SER A 348 -4.68 20.38 0.41
N ILE A 349 -3.42 20.85 0.45
CA ILE A 349 -2.30 20.16 1.10
C ILE A 349 -2.63 19.87 2.57
N LYS A 350 -3.14 20.88 3.28
CA LYS A 350 -3.58 20.78 4.67
C LYS A 350 -4.63 19.68 4.90
N ALA A 351 -5.57 19.50 3.97
CA ALA A 351 -6.56 18.43 4.06
C ALA A 351 -5.94 17.04 3.85
N ALA A 352 -4.96 16.92 2.95
CA ALA A 352 -4.23 15.66 2.73
C ALA A 352 -3.36 15.29 3.94
N GLU A 353 -2.66 16.26 4.55
CA GLU A 353 -1.92 16.08 5.80
C GLU A 353 -2.86 15.61 6.94
N ALA A 354 -4.00 16.29 7.10
CA ALA A 354 -4.98 15.95 8.13
C ALA A 354 -5.59 14.55 7.95
N THR A 355 -5.74 14.07 6.72
CA THR A 355 -6.32 12.76 6.43
C THR A 355 -5.52 11.64 7.10
N LYS A 356 -4.18 11.66 6.94
CA LYS A 356 -3.31 10.64 7.53
C LYS A 356 -3.37 10.63 9.05
N ILE A 357 -3.32 11.82 9.64
CA ILE A 357 -3.34 11.98 11.10
C ILE A 357 -4.70 11.52 11.66
N LEU A 358 -5.81 11.86 11.00
CA LEU A 358 -7.15 11.43 11.40
C LEU A 358 -7.29 9.90 11.41
N GLU A 359 -6.78 9.21 10.39
CA GLU A 359 -6.79 7.74 10.30
C GLU A 359 -6.15 7.09 11.53
N ASN A 360 -4.98 7.60 11.95
CA ASN A 360 -4.23 7.04 13.06
C ASN A 360 -4.77 7.47 14.42
N VAL A 361 -5.24 8.72 14.58
CA VAL A 361 -5.92 9.19 15.81
C VAL A 361 -7.19 8.39 16.07
N GLN A 362 -8.00 8.12 15.04
CA GLN A 362 -9.21 7.31 15.17
C GLN A 362 -8.86 5.89 15.62
N ARG A 363 -7.87 5.26 14.98
CA ARG A 363 -7.44 3.90 15.32
C ARG A 363 -6.91 3.81 16.75
N ASP A 364 -6.05 4.75 17.13
CA ASP A 364 -5.48 4.85 18.47
C ASP A 364 -6.55 5.01 19.55
N SER A 365 -7.48 5.95 19.36
CA SER A 365 -8.57 6.24 20.29
C SER A 365 -9.51 5.03 20.45
N ASN A 366 -9.81 4.32 19.36
CA ASN A 366 -10.66 3.14 19.42
C ASN A 366 -9.97 1.96 20.13
N ILE A 367 -8.65 1.78 19.96
CA ILE A 367 -7.90 0.78 20.72
C ILE A 367 -7.86 1.17 22.21
N ALA A 368 -7.68 2.44 22.54
CA ALA A 368 -7.72 2.93 23.92
C ALA A 368 -9.07 2.64 24.59
N LEU A 369 -10.18 2.88 23.87
CA LEU A 369 -11.51 2.51 24.35
C LEU A 369 -11.63 1.00 24.62
N MET A 370 -11.13 0.15 23.70
CA MET A 370 -11.16 -1.30 23.91
C MET A 370 -10.28 -1.74 25.09
N ASN A 371 -9.13 -1.08 25.28
CA ASN A 371 -8.24 -1.31 26.42
C ASN A 371 -8.92 -0.96 27.74
N GLU A 372 -9.56 0.21 27.84
CA GLU A 372 -10.29 0.60 29.04
C GLU A 372 -11.46 -0.35 29.33
N ILE A 373 -12.22 -0.73 28.30
CA ILE A 373 -13.31 -1.72 28.42
C ILE A 373 -12.78 -3.08 28.89
N SER A 374 -11.67 -3.55 28.33
CA SER A 374 -11.00 -4.79 28.75
C SER A 374 -10.64 -4.77 30.24
N MET A 375 -10.08 -3.65 30.71
CA MET A 375 -9.75 -3.48 32.13
C MET A 375 -10.99 -3.52 33.03
N ILE A 376 -12.09 -2.90 32.60
CA ILE A 376 -13.39 -2.92 33.31
C ILE A 376 -13.96 -4.34 33.34
N PHE A 377 -14.00 -5.01 32.20
CA PHE A 377 -14.54 -6.37 32.10
C PHE A 377 -13.73 -7.37 32.91
N ASN A 378 -12.40 -7.26 32.92
CA ASN A 378 -11.56 -8.09 33.80
C ASN A 378 -11.89 -7.87 35.29
N LYS A 379 -12.15 -6.62 35.72
CA LYS A 379 -12.61 -6.32 37.09
C LYS A 379 -13.99 -6.91 37.41
N LEU A 380 -14.83 -7.12 36.41
CA LEU A 380 -16.19 -7.65 36.53
C LEU A 380 -16.29 -9.16 36.25
N ASP A 381 -15.16 -9.84 36.01
CA ASP A 381 -15.11 -11.25 35.57
C ASP A 381 -15.92 -11.52 34.28
N ILE A 382 -15.86 -10.58 33.33
CA ILE A 382 -16.49 -10.67 32.01
C ILE A 382 -15.43 -10.95 30.94
N ASP A 383 -15.70 -11.89 30.03
CA ASP A 383 -14.80 -12.22 28.92
C ASP A 383 -14.89 -11.17 27.79
N THR A 384 -13.87 -10.31 27.67
CA THR A 384 -13.80 -9.24 26.66
C THR A 384 -14.00 -9.75 25.24
N LYS A 385 -13.38 -10.87 24.87
CA LYS A 385 -13.46 -11.40 23.49
C LYS A 385 -14.86 -11.91 23.18
N GLU A 386 -15.51 -12.57 24.14
CA GLU A 386 -16.90 -13.02 23.98
C GLU A 386 -17.83 -11.83 23.74
N VAL A 387 -17.69 -10.76 24.52
CA VAL A 387 -18.50 -9.54 24.36
C VAL A 387 -18.24 -8.87 23.01
N ILE A 388 -16.97 -8.77 22.58
CA ILE A 388 -16.62 -8.20 21.27
C ILE A 388 -17.21 -9.05 20.13
N GLU A 389 -17.10 -10.39 20.20
CA GLU A 389 -17.66 -11.30 19.20
C GLU A 389 -19.20 -11.20 19.13
N ALA A 390 -19.87 -11.08 20.27
CA ALA A 390 -21.30 -10.84 20.32
C ALA A 390 -21.69 -9.47 19.74
N ALA A 391 -20.94 -8.40 20.04
CA ALA A 391 -21.18 -7.06 19.52
C ALA A 391 -20.96 -6.96 18.00
N ASP A 392 -19.97 -7.69 17.48
CA ASP A 392 -19.62 -7.78 16.05
C ASP A 392 -20.73 -8.40 15.19
N THR A 393 -21.71 -9.08 15.80
CA THR A 393 -22.92 -9.53 15.09
C THR A 393 -23.81 -8.37 14.62
N LYS A 394 -23.65 -7.18 15.20
CA LYS A 394 -24.40 -5.98 14.83
C LYS A 394 -23.76 -5.32 13.60
N TRP A 395 -24.54 -5.18 12.52
CA TRP A 395 -24.08 -4.72 11.20
C TRP A 395 -23.30 -3.39 11.14
N ASN A 396 -23.45 -2.51 12.13
CA ASN A 396 -22.74 -1.22 12.19
C ASN A 396 -21.74 -1.11 13.34
N PHE A 397 -21.44 -2.21 14.04
CA PHE A 397 -20.36 -2.25 15.00
C PHE A 397 -19.03 -2.29 14.26
N VAL A 398 -18.16 -1.31 14.51
CA VAL A 398 -16.80 -1.32 13.96
C VAL A 398 -15.90 -2.00 14.96
N LYS A 399 -15.47 -3.21 14.63
CA LYS A 399 -14.66 -4.06 15.51
C LYS A 399 -13.26 -3.49 15.72
N TYR A 400 -12.91 -3.30 16.97
CA TYR A 400 -11.54 -3.12 17.46
C TYR A 400 -11.28 -4.12 18.57
N SER A 401 -10.00 -4.39 18.86
CA SER A 401 -9.59 -5.28 19.94
C SER A 401 -8.63 -4.56 20.88
N PRO A 402 -8.62 -4.91 22.18
CA PRO A 402 -7.61 -4.42 23.10
C PRO A 402 -6.22 -4.95 22.70
N GLY A 403 -5.18 -4.25 23.14
CA GLY A 403 -3.81 -4.60 22.83
C GLY A 403 -2.81 -3.51 23.21
N LEU A 404 -1.53 -3.84 23.11
CA LEU A 404 -0.44 -2.88 23.35
C LEU A 404 -0.10 -2.17 22.04
N VAL A 405 -0.22 -0.84 22.05
CA VAL A 405 -0.02 0.00 20.86
C VAL A 405 1.45 0.42 20.74
N GLY A 406 2.17 -0.20 19.80
CA GLY A 406 3.54 0.16 19.45
C GLY A 406 3.72 0.61 18.00
N GLY A 407 4.98 0.67 17.56
CA GLY A 407 5.37 0.98 16.17
C GLY A 407 5.57 2.48 15.89
N HIS A 408 5.51 2.87 14.62
CA HIS A 408 5.92 4.22 14.17
C HIS A 408 4.76 5.17 13.86
N CYS A 409 3.54 4.67 13.72
CA CYS A 409 2.41 5.49 13.30
C CYS A 409 1.41 5.69 14.44
N ILE A 410 0.78 4.62 14.93
CA ILE A 410 -0.33 4.74 15.90
C ILE A 410 0.16 5.34 17.23
N SER A 411 1.38 4.99 17.67
CA SER A 411 1.97 5.53 18.90
C SER A 411 2.65 6.89 18.76
N VAL A 412 2.67 7.49 17.56
CA VAL A 412 3.45 8.69 17.26
C VAL A 412 2.58 9.78 16.64
N ASP A 413 1.86 9.46 15.58
CA ASP A 413 1.07 10.41 14.77
C ASP A 413 0.01 11.18 15.58
N PRO A 414 -0.65 10.61 16.61
CA PRO A 414 -1.56 11.40 17.45
C PRO A 414 -0.89 12.64 18.05
N TYR A 415 0.40 12.57 18.40
CA TYR A 415 1.12 13.70 18.99
C TYR A 415 1.33 14.86 18.02
N TYR A 416 1.33 14.61 16.70
CA TYR A 416 1.36 15.68 15.70
C TYR A 416 0.10 16.54 15.78
N LEU A 417 -1.07 15.89 15.89
CA LEU A 417 -2.33 16.62 16.03
C LEU A 417 -2.41 17.32 17.38
N THR A 418 -2.00 16.66 18.46
CA THR A 418 -2.19 17.23 19.79
C THR A 418 -1.31 18.46 20.01
N ASN A 419 -0.05 18.42 19.56
CA ASN A 419 0.83 19.59 19.61
C ASN A 419 0.26 20.74 18.78
N ARG A 420 -0.15 20.47 17.54
CA ARG A 420 -0.75 21.50 16.69
C ARG A 420 -2.05 22.07 17.27
N SER A 421 -2.86 21.24 17.90
CA SER A 421 -4.09 21.65 18.60
C SER A 421 -3.76 22.61 19.75
N ILE A 422 -2.77 22.27 20.58
CA ILE A 422 -2.36 23.09 21.73
C ILE A 422 -1.81 24.45 21.26
N GLU A 423 -0.97 24.47 20.22
CA GLU A 423 -0.49 25.71 19.60
C GLU A 423 -1.62 26.61 19.10
N SER A 424 -2.71 26.02 18.60
CA SER A 424 -3.90 26.75 18.17
C SER A 424 -4.82 27.19 19.33
N GLY A 425 -4.47 26.87 20.58
CA GLY A 425 -5.22 27.24 21.78
C GLY A 425 -6.28 26.21 22.22
N LEU A 426 -6.36 25.05 21.58
CA LEU A 426 -7.30 23.97 21.94
C LEU A 426 -6.55 22.81 22.62
N ASN A 427 -6.90 22.49 23.85
CA ASN A 427 -6.37 21.30 24.54
C ASN A 427 -7.17 20.03 24.16
N PRO A 428 -6.61 19.06 23.42
CA PRO A 428 -7.33 17.90 22.90
C PRO A 428 -7.41 16.77 23.94
N LYS A 429 -8.15 17.00 25.03
CA LYS A 429 -8.23 16.10 26.19
C LYS A 429 -8.51 14.64 25.83
N PHE A 430 -9.50 14.38 24.96
CA PHE A 430 -9.90 13.02 24.61
C PHE A 430 -8.76 12.22 23.94
N ILE A 431 -8.04 12.83 22.99
CA ILE A 431 -6.93 12.17 22.28
C ILE A 431 -5.79 11.88 23.25
N LEU A 432 -5.46 12.84 24.13
CA LEU A 432 -4.42 12.66 25.14
C LEU A 432 -4.77 11.57 26.16
N MET A 433 -6.03 11.52 26.64
CA MET A 433 -6.50 10.44 27.53
C MET A 433 -6.42 9.07 26.84
N GLY A 434 -6.75 8.98 25.55
CA GLY A 434 -6.58 7.75 24.77
C GLY A 434 -5.12 7.28 24.74
N ARG A 435 -4.17 8.22 24.56
CA ARG A 435 -2.74 7.93 24.64
C ARG A 435 -2.29 7.48 26.02
N GLU A 436 -2.79 8.11 27.08
CA GLU A 436 -2.49 7.72 28.47
C GLU A 436 -2.94 6.28 28.75
N VAL A 437 -4.16 5.90 28.33
CA VAL A 437 -4.66 4.52 28.46
C VAL A 437 -3.78 3.54 27.69
N ASN A 438 -3.46 3.83 26.42
CA ASN A 438 -2.62 2.95 25.60
C ASN A 438 -1.19 2.81 26.13
N ASP A 439 -0.59 3.89 26.63
CA ASP A 439 0.74 3.88 27.24
C ASP A 439 0.76 3.18 28.62
N TYR A 440 -0.39 3.06 29.30
CA TYR A 440 -0.52 2.35 30.57
C TYR A 440 -0.60 0.82 30.44
N MET A 441 -1.00 0.30 29.27
CA MET A 441 -1.22 -1.14 29.07
C MET A 441 -0.04 -2.06 29.42
N PRO A 442 1.24 -1.73 29.16
CA PRO A 442 2.36 -2.57 29.60
C PRO A 442 2.39 -2.75 31.12
N THR A 443 2.17 -1.66 31.86
CA THR A 443 2.09 -1.66 33.32
C THR A 443 0.89 -2.45 33.82
N TYR A 444 -0.27 -2.30 33.16
CA TYR A 444 -1.46 -3.09 33.48
C TYR A 444 -1.20 -4.60 33.35
N VAL A 445 -0.62 -5.05 32.23
CA VAL A 445 -0.27 -6.46 31.99
C VAL A 445 0.74 -6.96 33.02
N ALA A 446 1.80 -6.19 33.30
CA ALA A 446 2.77 -6.53 34.35
C ALA A 446 2.10 -6.75 35.71
N ASN A 447 1.20 -5.84 36.10
CA ASN A 447 0.48 -5.92 37.37
C ASN A 447 -0.41 -7.16 37.45
N GLN A 448 -1.15 -7.49 36.38
CA GLN A 448 -1.99 -8.70 36.34
C GLN A 448 -1.17 -9.98 36.52
N VAL A 449 0.01 -10.06 35.89
CA VAL A 449 0.93 -11.20 36.05
C VAL A 449 1.49 -11.26 37.47
N MET A 450 1.94 -10.13 38.02
CA MET A 450 2.50 -10.08 39.37
C MET A 450 1.46 -10.41 40.46
N GLU A 451 0.24 -9.91 40.33
CA GLU A 451 -0.88 -10.25 41.22
C GLU A 451 -1.18 -11.74 41.16
N SER A 452 -1.20 -12.31 39.95
CA SER A 452 -1.38 -13.75 39.75
C SER A 452 -0.27 -14.61 40.33
N LEU A 453 0.98 -14.16 40.26
CA LEU A 453 2.12 -14.83 40.90
C LEU A 453 1.92 -14.86 42.43
N LYS A 454 1.52 -13.74 43.02
CA LYS A 454 1.25 -13.63 44.47
C LYS A 454 0.10 -14.54 44.90
N GLU A 455 -1.01 -14.54 44.17
CA GLU A 455 -2.14 -15.45 44.44
C GLU A 455 -1.77 -16.93 44.35
N ALA A 456 -0.84 -17.28 43.44
CA ALA A 456 -0.30 -18.63 43.34
C ALA A 456 0.68 -19.00 44.47
N GLY A 457 0.99 -18.06 45.38
CA GLY A 457 1.94 -18.22 46.48
C GLY A 457 3.40 -18.06 46.07
N LYS A 458 3.68 -17.41 44.93
CA LYS A 458 5.04 -17.22 44.40
C LYS A 458 5.60 -15.86 44.82
N GLU A 459 6.83 -15.86 45.31
CA GLU A 459 7.55 -14.64 45.65
C GLU A 459 8.11 -13.98 44.38
N LEU A 460 7.82 -12.70 44.15
CA LEU A 460 8.23 -12.01 42.92
C LEU A 460 9.74 -12.05 42.69
N SER A 461 10.54 -11.86 43.75
CA SER A 461 12.01 -11.88 43.73
C SER A 461 12.62 -13.22 43.28
N LYS A 462 11.83 -14.30 43.36
CA LYS A 462 12.22 -15.68 42.98
C LYS A 462 11.48 -16.16 41.74
N SER A 463 10.59 -15.34 41.20
CA SER A 463 9.74 -15.72 40.07
C SER A 463 10.46 -15.47 38.75
N ARG A 464 10.31 -16.42 37.82
CA ARG A 464 10.85 -16.33 36.45
C ARG A 464 9.74 -16.15 35.44
N VAL A 465 9.79 -15.09 34.65
CA VAL A 465 8.76 -14.75 33.67
C VAL A 465 9.37 -14.67 32.28
N LEU A 466 8.73 -15.31 31.30
CA LEU A 466 9.10 -15.19 29.89
C LEU A 466 8.19 -14.18 29.19
N ILE A 467 8.78 -13.22 28.47
CA ILE A 467 8.09 -12.47 27.42
C ILE A 467 8.36 -13.16 26.09
N LEU A 468 7.30 -13.70 25.49
CA LEU A 468 7.32 -14.47 24.26
C LEU A 468 6.78 -13.61 23.10
N GLY A 469 7.64 -13.31 22.13
CA GLY A 469 7.41 -12.31 21.09
C GLY A 469 7.75 -10.91 21.61
N LEU A 470 8.53 -10.15 20.84
CA LEU A 470 9.11 -8.86 21.25
C LEU A 470 8.86 -7.75 20.22
N THR A 471 8.46 -8.09 19.00
CA THR A 471 8.15 -7.11 17.96
C THR A 471 6.89 -6.31 18.29
N PHE A 472 6.77 -5.12 17.70
CA PHE A 472 5.56 -4.30 17.90
C PHE A 472 4.31 -4.89 17.20
N LYS A 473 4.53 -5.77 16.21
CA LYS A 473 3.51 -6.45 15.41
C LYS A 473 3.97 -7.85 15.06
N GLU A 474 3.06 -8.81 15.12
CA GLU A 474 3.26 -10.18 14.70
C GLU A 474 3.78 -10.26 13.26
N ASP A 475 4.64 -11.25 13.02
CA ASP A 475 5.28 -11.55 11.73
C ASP A 475 6.09 -10.40 11.08
N VAL A 476 6.37 -9.31 11.81
CA VAL A 476 7.20 -8.18 11.34
C VAL A 476 8.42 -8.05 12.26
N PRO A 477 9.67 -8.22 11.77
CA PRO A 477 10.88 -8.29 12.60
C PRO A 477 11.36 -6.89 13.08
N ASP A 478 10.45 -6.06 13.57
CA ASP A 478 10.72 -4.69 14.01
C ASP A 478 10.40 -4.50 15.49
N LEU A 479 11.44 -4.15 16.26
CA LEU A 479 11.37 -3.92 17.71
C LEU A 479 11.19 -2.44 18.07
N ARG A 480 11.30 -1.54 17.10
CA ARG A 480 11.26 -0.09 17.36
C ARG A 480 9.89 0.28 17.93
N ASN A 481 9.89 1.05 19.02
CA ASN A 481 8.70 1.40 19.80
C ASN A 481 7.87 0.18 20.23
N SER A 482 8.49 -1.00 20.41
CA SER A 482 7.81 -2.15 20.98
C SER A 482 7.54 -1.93 22.46
N LYS A 483 6.29 -2.16 22.86
CA LYS A 483 5.83 -2.09 24.24
C LYS A 483 6.34 -3.25 25.12
N ALA A 484 6.98 -4.25 24.53
CA ALA A 484 7.66 -5.32 25.28
C ALA A 484 8.79 -4.76 26.15
N LYS A 485 9.43 -3.65 25.74
CA LYS A 485 10.51 -3.03 26.52
C LYS A 485 9.98 -2.38 27.79
N GLU A 486 8.85 -1.70 27.71
CA GLU A 486 8.17 -1.11 28.87
C GLU A 486 7.71 -2.21 29.84
N LEU A 487 7.14 -3.30 29.31
CA LEU A 487 6.76 -4.49 30.09
C LEU A 487 7.96 -5.15 30.80
N LEU A 488 9.08 -5.33 30.09
CA LEU A 488 10.33 -5.87 30.65
C LEU A 488 10.83 -5.02 31.82
N VAL A 489 10.87 -3.69 31.64
CA VAL A 489 11.33 -2.75 32.66
C VAL A 489 10.43 -2.81 33.89
N GLU A 490 9.11 -2.87 33.71
CA GLU A 490 8.16 -2.89 34.82
C GLU A 490 8.27 -4.17 35.67
N LEU A 491 8.40 -5.34 35.02
CA LEU A 491 8.63 -6.61 35.73
C LEU A 491 9.97 -6.61 36.49
N LYS A 492 11.05 -6.14 35.85
CA LYS A 492 12.37 -6.06 36.49
C LYS A 492 12.42 -5.09 37.67
N ARG A 493 11.72 -3.96 37.60
CA ARG A 493 11.60 -3.01 38.71
C ARG A 493 11.00 -3.64 39.97
N ASN A 494 10.19 -4.68 39.80
CA ASN A 494 9.58 -5.46 40.87
C ASN A 494 10.39 -6.72 41.23
N ASN A 495 11.68 -6.76 40.86
CA ASN A 495 12.64 -7.84 41.13
C ASN A 495 12.28 -9.20 40.50
N VAL A 496 11.45 -9.24 39.46
CA VAL A 496 11.15 -10.46 38.72
C VAL A 496 12.31 -10.77 37.76
N GLU A 497 12.75 -12.02 37.69
CA GLU A 497 13.68 -12.47 36.65
C GLU A 497 12.91 -12.59 35.32
N VAL A 498 13.35 -11.88 34.28
CA VAL A 498 12.65 -11.85 33.00
C VAL A 498 13.51 -12.41 31.88
N LEU A 499 13.03 -13.47 31.25
CA LEU A 499 13.55 -14.04 30.02
C LEU A 499 12.81 -13.45 28.83
N ILE A 500 13.47 -13.36 27.68
CA ILE A 500 12.86 -12.87 26.44
C ILE A 500 13.15 -13.82 25.30
N HIS A 501 12.16 -14.08 24.45
CA HIS A 501 12.33 -14.89 23.25
C HIS A 501 11.54 -14.31 22.09
N ASP A 502 12.20 -14.08 20.95
CA ASP A 502 11.57 -13.75 19.68
C ASP A 502 12.25 -14.53 18.54
N PRO A 503 11.50 -15.28 17.71
CA PRO A 503 12.08 -16.11 16.66
C PRO A 503 12.38 -15.34 15.36
N ILE A 504 11.81 -14.15 15.15
CA ILE A 504 11.92 -13.41 13.88
C ILE A 504 12.79 -12.16 13.98
N ALA A 505 12.86 -11.53 15.15
CA ALA A 505 13.65 -10.33 15.35
C ALA A 505 15.15 -10.66 15.41
N ASN A 506 15.97 -9.77 14.84
CA ASN A 506 17.42 -9.96 14.79
C ASN A 506 18.03 -10.04 16.22
N PRO A 507 18.76 -11.10 16.58
CA PRO A 507 19.29 -11.30 17.94
C PRO A 507 20.25 -10.20 18.41
N GLU A 508 21.10 -9.66 17.54
CA GLU A 508 22.01 -8.57 17.90
C GLU A 508 21.22 -7.30 18.25
N PHE A 509 20.18 -7.00 17.47
CA PHE A 509 19.29 -5.87 17.72
C PHE A 509 18.48 -6.05 19.00
N ILE A 510 18.00 -7.28 19.31
CA ILE A 510 17.38 -7.60 20.61
C ILE A 510 18.34 -7.26 21.75
N SER A 511 19.59 -7.73 21.67
CA SER A 511 20.58 -7.51 22.74
C SER A 511 20.86 -6.03 22.96
N SER A 512 20.98 -5.24 21.88
CA SER A 512 21.16 -3.79 21.98
C SER A 512 19.92 -3.07 22.52
N PHE A 513 18.72 -3.44 22.06
CA PHE A 513 17.49 -2.72 22.37
C PHE A 513 16.96 -3.02 23.78
N PHE A 514 17.06 -4.27 24.24
CA PHE A 514 16.56 -4.74 25.54
C PHE A 514 17.65 -4.85 26.62
N GLY A 515 18.93 -4.77 26.25
CA GLY A 515 20.05 -4.93 27.18
C GLY A 515 20.22 -6.36 27.71
N GLN A 516 19.61 -7.34 27.05
CA GLN A 516 19.76 -8.77 27.36
C GLN A 516 19.61 -9.62 26.10
N LYS A 517 20.23 -10.80 26.09
CA LYS A 517 20.20 -11.70 24.92
C LYS A 517 18.79 -12.24 24.63
N ASN A 518 18.56 -12.59 23.38
CA ASN A 518 17.45 -13.45 22.97
C ASN A 518 17.69 -14.87 23.52
N ASN A 519 16.81 -15.38 24.39
CA ASN A 519 16.94 -16.73 24.92
C ASN A 519 16.63 -17.77 23.84
N THR A 520 17.32 -18.91 23.86
CA THR A 520 16.95 -20.05 23.00
C THR A 520 15.84 -20.88 23.64
N ILE A 521 15.14 -21.69 22.85
CA ILE A 521 14.07 -22.57 23.37
C ILE A 521 14.57 -23.50 24.48
N ASP A 522 15.81 -24.00 24.38
CA ASP A 522 16.39 -24.89 25.39
C ASP A 522 16.69 -24.19 26.73
N GLU A 523 16.83 -22.87 26.72
CA GLU A 523 17.01 -22.06 27.93
C GLU A 523 15.68 -21.78 28.64
N LEU A 524 14.55 -22.05 28.00
CA LEU A 524 13.21 -21.84 28.56
C LEU A 524 12.84 -23.01 29.48
N ASN A 525 13.18 -22.89 30.76
CA ASN A 525 12.84 -23.86 31.79
C ASN A 525 12.52 -23.15 33.11
N ASN A 526 11.86 -23.86 34.03
CA ASN A 526 11.52 -23.38 35.37
C ASN A 526 10.82 -22.01 35.38
N LEU A 527 9.87 -21.80 34.46
CA LEU A 527 9.12 -20.55 34.31
C LEU A 527 7.87 -20.54 35.19
N ASP A 528 7.63 -19.42 35.89
CA ASP A 528 6.44 -19.22 36.69
C ASP A 528 5.30 -18.57 35.93
N ALA A 529 5.64 -17.72 34.97
CA ALA A 529 4.69 -17.17 34.00
C ALA A 529 5.27 -17.07 32.59
N ILE A 530 4.37 -17.12 31.60
CA ILE A 530 4.66 -16.80 30.20
C ILE A 530 3.68 -15.71 29.77
N ILE A 531 4.21 -14.65 29.18
CA ILE A 531 3.44 -13.58 28.53
C ILE A 531 3.61 -13.74 27.03
N VAL A 532 2.54 -14.14 26.34
CA VAL A 532 2.49 -14.18 24.87
C VAL A 532 2.17 -12.76 24.41
N PHE A 533 3.21 -12.01 24.08
CA PHE A 533 3.13 -10.58 23.79
C PHE A 533 2.82 -10.31 22.31
N SER A 534 3.61 -10.86 21.40
CA SER A 534 3.43 -10.74 19.94
C SER A 534 3.34 -12.14 19.32
N PRO A 535 2.14 -12.65 19.00
CA PRO A 535 1.96 -14.04 18.61
C PRO A 535 2.34 -14.29 17.14
N HIS A 536 3.59 -14.68 16.92
CA HIS A 536 4.12 -15.05 15.60
C HIS A 536 3.57 -16.38 15.08
N LYS A 537 3.54 -16.57 13.76
CA LYS A 537 3.14 -17.84 13.14
C LYS A 537 3.98 -19.03 13.60
N GLU A 538 5.26 -18.82 13.86
CA GLU A 538 6.22 -19.78 14.40
C GLU A 538 5.75 -20.35 15.75
N PHE A 539 4.95 -19.59 16.52
CA PHE A 539 4.43 -20.06 17.81
C PHE A 539 3.34 -21.13 17.68
N LYS A 540 2.85 -21.43 16.48
CA LYS A 540 1.99 -22.60 16.27
C LYS A 540 2.68 -23.92 16.65
N GLU A 541 4.00 -23.97 16.56
CA GLU A 541 4.80 -25.13 16.98
C GLU A 541 4.99 -25.19 18.50
N LEU A 542 4.82 -24.05 19.19
CA LEU A 542 4.84 -23.96 20.66
C LEU A 542 3.45 -24.28 21.23
N THR A 543 3.03 -25.53 21.11
CA THR A 543 1.74 -25.98 21.65
C THR A 543 1.62 -25.69 23.15
N LEU A 544 0.38 -25.64 23.67
CA LEU A 544 0.15 -25.42 25.10
C LEU A 544 0.86 -26.45 26.00
N GLU A 545 1.03 -27.68 25.51
CA GLU A 545 1.80 -28.76 26.15
C GLU A 545 3.30 -28.45 26.15
N LYS A 546 3.85 -28.01 25.02
CA LYS A 546 5.25 -27.58 24.93
C LYS A 546 5.52 -26.41 25.86
N LEU A 547 4.65 -25.39 25.89
CA LEU A 547 4.76 -24.29 26.85
C LEU A 547 4.71 -24.79 28.29
N LYS A 548 3.85 -25.77 28.61
CA LYS A 548 3.78 -26.37 29.95
C LYS A 548 5.10 -27.06 30.34
N SER A 549 5.80 -27.68 29.38
CA SER A 549 7.10 -28.32 29.66
C SER A 549 8.19 -27.35 30.14
N PHE A 550 8.04 -26.06 29.86
CA PHE A 550 8.97 -25.01 30.32
C PHE A 550 8.63 -24.48 31.71
N MET A 551 7.46 -24.80 32.24
CA MET A 551 6.88 -24.11 33.39
C MET A 551 6.89 -24.94 34.67
N ASN A 552 6.97 -24.25 35.81
CA ASN A 552 6.80 -24.80 37.15
C ASN A 552 5.31 -25.11 37.44
N GLU A 553 5.06 -25.64 38.64
CA GLU A 553 3.70 -25.80 39.17
C GLU A 553 2.95 -24.47 39.29
N LYS A 554 1.61 -24.55 39.26
CA LYS A 554 0.68 -23.41 39.22
C LYS A 554 1.12 -22.31 38.21
N PRO A 555 1.30 -22.66 36.93
CA PRO A 555 1.79 -21.71 35.94
C PRO A 555 0.76 -20.63 35.56
N ILE A 556 1.25 -19.44 35.23
CA ILE A 556 0.42 -18.32 34.72
C ILE A 556 0.71 -18.12 33.24
N LEU A 557 -0.33 -18.11 32.42
CA LEU A 557 -0.23 -17.78 31.00
C LEU A 557 -1.03 -16.51 30.74
N PHE A 558 -0.35 -15.43 30.37
CA PHE A 558 -0.99 -14.20 29.93
C PHE A 558 -0.88 -14.12 28.41
N ASP A 559 -2.00 -14.20 27.71
CA ASP A 559 -2.07 -14.19 26.26
C ASP A 559 -2.75 -12.92 25.76
N VAL A 560 -1.94 -11.94 25.35
CA VAL A 560 -2.40 -10.58 25.01
C VAL A 560 -3.50 -10.59 23.95
N LYS A 561 -3.38 -11.44 22.93
CA LYS A 561 -4.30 -11.49 21.78
C LYS A 561 -5.16 -12.74 21.74
N ARG A 562 -5.10 -13.59 22.76
CA ARG A 562 -5.80 -14.88 22.83
C ARG A 562 -5.50 -15.76 21.62
N PHE A 563 -4.21 -15.92 21.36
CA PHE A 563 -3.67 -16.82 20.34
C PHE A 563 -3.93 -18.30 20.66
N TYR A 564 -3.82 -18.68 21.93
CA TYR A 564 -4.13 -20.01 22.41
C TYR A 564 -5.59 -20.15 22.86
N ASN A 565 -6.12 -21.37 22.81
CA ASN A 565 -7.47 -21.65 23.29
C ASN A 565 -7.53 -21.58 24.83
N LYS A 566 -8.38 -20.70 25.35
CA LYS A 566 -8.59 -20.46 26.80
C LYS A 566 -8.97 -21.73 27.56
N GLU A 567 -9.88 -22.54 27.03
CA GLU A 567 -10.39 -23.73 27.73
C GLU A 567 -9.37 -24.87 27.72
N GLU A 568 -8.61 -25.03 26.65
CA GLU A 568 -7.48 -25.96 26.61
C GLU A 568 -6.36 -25.55 27.56
N ALA A 569 -6.06 -24.24 27.65
CA ALA A 569 -5.06 -23.72 28.56
C ALA A 569 -5.45 -23.94 30.02
N LYS A 570 -6.72 -23.70 30.39
CA LYS A 570 -7.25 -23.97 31.74
C LYS A 570 -7.14 -25.45 32.12
N LYS A 571 -7.48 -26.38 31.21
CA LYS A 571 -7.37 -27.83 31.44
C LYS A 571 -5.95 -28.29 31.79
N LEU A 572 -4.94 -27.54 31.38
CA LEU A 572 -3.54 -27.84 31.67
C LEU A 572 -3.06 -27.37 33.05
N GLY A 573 -3.96 -26.81 33.89
CA GLY A 573 -3.68 -26.35 35.26
C GLY A 573 -3.12 -24.93 35.33
N LYS A 574 -3.32 -24.13 34.28
CA LYS A 574 -2.80 -22.76 34.16
C LYS A 574 -3.83 -21.75 34.63
N LYS A 575 -3.39 -20.73 35.39
CA LYS A 575 -4.16 -19.47 35.46
C LYS A 575 -3.99 -18.78 34.12
N TYR A 576 -5.07 -18.75 33.33
CA TYR A 576 -5.09 -18.15 32.00
C TYR A 576 -5.68 -16.73 32.09
N LEU A 577 -4.96 -15.76 31.54
CA LEU A 577 -5.36 -14.36 31.44
C LEU A 577 -5.24 -13.91 29.98
N SER A 578 -6.08 -12.97 29.58
CA SER A 578 -5.95 -12.23 28.33
C SER A 578 -6.45 -10.80 28.54
N LEU A 579 -6.20 -9.93 27.56
CA LEU A 579 -6.97 -8.70 27.44
C LEU A 579 -8.40 -8.98 26.96
#